data_AF-A0A0H3PCS6-F1
#
_entry.id   AF-A0A0H3PCS6-F1
#
_cell.length_a   1.000
_cell.length_b   1.000
_cell.length_c   1.000
_cell.angle_alpha   90.00
_cell.angle_beta   90.00
_cell.angle_gamma   90.00
#
_symmetry.space_group_name_H-M   'P 1'
#
loop_
_entity.id
_entity.type
_entity.pdbx_description
1 polymer ?
#
loop_
_entity_poly.entity_id
_entity_poly.type
_entity_poly.pdbx_seq_one_letter_code
_entity_poly.pdbx_strand_id
1 'polypeptide(L)'
;MVYLSNSNVECVMGEVQTDFIRNVHGINDFGGIGVVKFSSGSIGFIKGVSNSPFKFMFELDILGKDGRIKLLNNAETYELYQYSNKNNSAGNDYKSLILTCREDNDYQSERMIKAIKNIIHCMTNNHQPISSAETSLETIKIIHGIINSVKIGNDPNNI
;
A
#
# COMPACT_ATOMS: atom_id res chain seq x y z
N MET A 1 -1.31 -1.50 4.35
CA MET A 1 -0.28 -0.53 3.93
C MET A 1 0.98 -1.33 3.59
N VAL A 2 1.61 -1.06 2.45
CA VAL A 2 2.91 -1.66 2.14
C VAL A 2 3.96 -0.86 2.86
N TYR A 3 4.63 -1.52 3.80
CA TYR A 3 5.74 -0.93 4.53
C TYR A 3 7.00 -1.09 3.68
N LEU A 4 7.59 0.03 3.26
CA LEU A 4 8.92 0.04 2.66
C LEU A 4 9.93 -0.05 3.80
N SER A 5 10.30 -1.28 4.16
CA SER A 5 10.95 -1.61 5.43
C SER A 5 12.32 -1.00 5.70
N ASN A 6 12.83 -0.17 4.80
CA ASN A 6 14.17 0.43 4.89
C ASN A 6 14.18 1.91 4.49
N SER A 7 13.05 2.62 4.63
CA SER A 7 13.01 4.06 4.37
C SER A 7 12.13 4.79 5.36
N ASN A 8 12.66 5.88 5.91
CA ASN A 8 11.88 6.77 6.76
C ASN A 8 10.91 7.58 5.89
N VAL A 9 9.77 7.92 6.47
CA VAL A 9 8.85 8.90 5.88
C VAL A 9 9.46 10.29 6.09
N GLU A 10 9.45 11.12 5.06
CA GLU A 10 9.90 12.51 5.14
C GLU A 10 8.71 13.45 5.31
N CYS A 11 7.71 13.28 4.45
CA CYS A 11 6.51 14.09 4.51
C CYS A 11 5.29 13.34 3.97
N VAL A 12 4.12 13.76 4.43
CA VAL A 12 2.83 13.27 3.97
C VAL A 12 1.88 14.42 3.69
N MET A 13 1.01 14.24 2.69
CA MET A 13 -0.09 15.15 2.40
C MET A 13 -1.28 14.37 1.87
N GLY A 14 -2.49 14.87 2.01
CA GLY A 14 -3.65 14.19 1.46
C GLY A 14 -4.97 14.88 1.75
N GLU A 15 -6.06 14.14 1.53
CA GLU A 15 -7.42 14.59 1.78
C GLU A 15 -8.21 13.50 2.50
N VAL A 16 -9.15 13.92 3.34
CA VAL A 16 -10.11 13.02 3.99
C VAL A 16 -11.41 12.98 3.19
N GLN A 17 -12.01 11.80 3.13
CA GLN A 17 -13.31 11.60 2.52
C GLN A 17 -14.41 12.28 3.35
N THR A 18 -15.34 12.98 2.69
CA THR A 18 -16.43 13.72 3.36
C THR A 18 -17.83 13.20 3.01
N ASP A 19 -17.98 12.46 1.92
CA ASP A 19 -19.26 11.96 1.40
C ASP A 19 -19.68 10.61 2.03
N PHE A 20 -18.75 9.88 2.63
CA PHE A 20 -19.02 8.67 3.41
C PHE A 20 -18.00 8.53 4.54
N ILE A 21 -18.49 8.52 5.78
CA ILE A 21 -17.67 8.42 6.99
C ILE A 21 -18.20 7.24 7.80
N ARG A 22 -17.31 6.32 8.19
CA ARG A 22 -17.69 5.21 9.06
C ARG A 22 -17.76 5.70 10.50
N ASN A 23 -18.71 5.17 11.27
CA ASN A 23 -18.69 5.33 12.73
C ASN A 23 -18.32 3.99 13.35
N VAL A 24 -17.18 3.95 14.03
CA VAL A 24 -16.66 2.76 14.70
C VAL A 24 -16.59 3.08 16.19
N HIS A 25 -17.45 2.45 16.98
CA HIS A 25 -17.53 2.67 18.44
C HIS A 25 -17.70 4.15 18.83
N GLY A 26 -18.50 4.92 18.08
CA GLY A 26 -18.72 6.35 18.34
C GLY A 26 -17.63 7.27 17.79
N ILE A 27 -16.58 6.72 17.18
CA ILE A 27 -15.48 7.48 16.58
C ILE A 27 -15.66 7.53 15.07
N ASN A 28 -15.52 8.73 14.49
CA ASN A 28 -15.51 8.90 13.04
C ASN A 28 -14.21 8.35 12.46
N ASP A 29 -14.36 7.40 11.55
CA ASP A 29 -13.29 6.73 10.82
C ASP A 29 -13.40 7.11 9.34
N PHE A 30 -12.57 8.07 8.96
CA PHE A 30 -12.59 8.69 7.64
C PHE A 30 -11.82 7.83 6.64
N GLY A 31 -12.38 7.68 5.45
CA GLY A 31 -11.58 7.34 4.28
C GLY A 31 -10.72 8.52 3.84
N GLY A 32 -9.91 8.34 2.81
CA GLY A 32 -9.12 9.42 2.23
C GLY A 32 -8.15 9.00 1.15
N ILE A 33 -7.36 9.97 0.71
CA ILE A 33 -6.22 9.80 -0.17
C ILE A 33 -4.98 10.42 0.49
N GLY A 34 -3.81 9.91 0.16
CA GLY A 34 -2.55 10.46 0.64
C GLY A 34 -1.39 10.20 -0.28
N VAL A 35 -0.42 11.11 -0.28
CA VAL A 35 0.90 10.96 -0.87
C VAL A 35 1.92 10.93 0.25
N VAL A 36 2.84 9.98 0.18
CA VAL A 36 3.90 9.77 1.17
C VAL A 36 5.23 9.86 0.45
N LYS A 37 6.10 10.77 0.88
CA LYS A 37 7.49 10.84 0.40
C LYS A 37 8.39 10.13 1.39
N PHE A 38 9.28 9.29 0.89
CA PHE A 38 10.25 8.55 1.69
C PHE A 38 11.67 9.07 1.45
N SER A 39 12.55 8.95 2.45
CA SER A 39 13.95 9.41 2.38
C SER A 39 14.79 8.70 1.33
N SER A 40 14.38 7.51 0.90
CA SER A 40 14.93 6.79 -0.25
C SER A 40 14.64 7.45 -1.61
N GLY A 41 13.79 8.48 -1.65
CA GLY A 41 13.26 9.07 -2.88
C GLY A 41 12.03 8.35 -3.43
N SER A 42 11.57 7.28 -2.78
CA SER A 42 10.33 6.59 -3.15
C SER A 42 9.12 7.47 -2.83
N ILE A 43 8.06 7.35 -3.64
CA ILE A 43 6.79 8.05 -3.43
C ILE A 43 5.67 7.01 -3.38
N GLY A 44 4.89 7.03 -2.31
CA GLY A 44 3.69 6.23 -2.15
C GLY A 44 2.44 7.06 -2.43
N PHE A 45 1.49 6.49 -3.16
CA PHE A 45 0.12 6.98 -3.24
C PHE A 45 -0.81 6.00 -2.57
N ILE A 46 -1.66 6.50 -1.67
CA ILE A 46 -2.60 5.71 -0.89
C ILE A 46 -4.00 6.24 -1.17
N LYS A 47 -4.93 5.33 -1.44
CA LYS A 47 -6.36 5.64 -1.57
C LYS A 47 -7.14 4.59 -0.80
N GLY A 48 -7.93 5.04 0.17
CA GLY A 48 -8.84 4.22 0.96
C GLY A 48 -10.14 4.97 1.11
N VAL A 49 -11.02 4.86 0.13
CA VAL A 49 -12.35 5.50 0.14
C VAL A 49 -13.41 4.44 -0.12
N SER A 50 -14.62 4.65 0.39
CA SER A 50 -15.74 3.77 0.10
C SER A 50 -17.05 4.56 0.16
N ASN A 51 -18.13 3.99 -0.38
CA ASN A 51 -19.49 4.49 -0.13
C ASN A 51 -20.33 3.49 0.67
N SER A 52 -19.71 2.42 1.18
CA SER A 52 -20.38 1.36 1.94
C SER A 52 -19.37 0.57 2.76
N PRO A 53 -19.70 0.13 3.99
CA PRO A 53 -18.82 -0.73 4.76
C PRO A 53 -18.68 -2.14 4.15
N PHE A 54 -19.55 -2.51 3.21
CA PHE A 54 -19.58 -3.84 2.58
C PHE A 54 -18.87 -3.90 1.23
N LYS A 55 -18.25 -2.81 0.77
CA LYS A 55 -17.46 -2.78 -0.45
C LYS A 55 -15.99 -2.76 -0.08
N PHE A 56 -15.29 -3.83 -0.46
CA PHE A 56 -13.87 -4.00 -0.20
C PHE A 56 -13.13 -4.20 -1.51
N MET A 57 -12.01 -3.50 -1.64
CA MET A 57 -11.07 -3.65 -2.74
C MET A 57 -9.66 -3.43 -2.19
N PHE A 58 -8.75 -4.35 -2.50
CA PHE A 58 -7.34 -4.22 -2.20
C PHE A 58 -6.51 -4.43 -3.45
N GLU A 59 -5.84 -3.36 -3.87
CA GLU A 59 -4.99 -3.32 -5.05
C GLU A 59 -3.65 -2.70 -4.65
N LEU A 60 -2.57 -3.17 -5.26
CA LEU A 60 -1.24 -2.59 -5.07
C LEU A 60 -0.50 -2.53 -6.40
N ASP A 61 0.17 -1.41 -6.62
CA ASP A 61 1.00 -1.19 -7.79
C ASP A 61 2.36 -0.63 -7.38
N ILE A 62 3.42 -1.38 -7.68
CA ILE A 62 4.80 -1.03 -7.37
C ILE A 62 5.51 -0.77 -8.69
N LEU A 63 5.92 0.48 -8.91
CA LEU A 63 6.68 0.88 -10.08
C LEU A 63 8.16 1.02 -9.70
N GLY A 64 9.01 0.30 -10.41
CA GLY A 64 10.46 0.37 -10.27
C GLY A 64 11.13 0.83 -11.56
N LYS A 65 12.43 1.11 -11.47
CA LYS A 65 13.24 1.52 -12.63
C LYS A 65 13.29 0.48 -13.76
N ASP A 66 13.15 -0.81 -13.42
CA ASP A 66 13.32 -1.92 -14.35
C ASP A 66 12.01 -2.67 -14.66
N GLY A 67 10.89 -2.24 -14.07
CA GLY A 67 9.63 -2.96 -14.22
C GLY A 67 8.53 -2.51 -13.27
N ARG A 68 7.48 -3.33 -13.18
CA ARG A 68 6.29 -3.06 -12.37
C ARG A 68 5.72 -4.36 -11.82
N ILE A 69 5.25 -4.32 -10.58
CA ILE A 69 4.55 -5.43 -9.93
C ILE A 69 3.15 -4.94 -9.57
N LYS A 70 2.13 -5.71 -9.92
CA LYS A 70 0.74 -5.43 -9.54
C LYS A 70 0.19 -6.59 -8.71
N LEU A 71 -0.48 -6.27 -7.62
CA LEU A 71 -1.36 -7.20 -6.91
C LEU A 71 -2.79 -6.76 -7.17
N LEU A 72 -3.58 -7.65 -7.74
CA LEU A 72 -4.94 -7.39 -8.20
C LEU A 72 -5.96 -8.30 -7.53
N ASN A 73 -7.22 -7.92 -7.64
CA ASN A 73 -8.38 -8.69 -7.19
C ASN A 73 -8.23 -9.09 -5.73
N ASN A 74 -7.97 -8.10 -4.86
CA ASN A 74 -7.65 -8.37 -3.47
C ASN A 74 -6.41 -9.25 -3.34
N ALA A 75 -5.33 -9.02 -4.10
CA ALA A 75 -4.12 -9.84 -4.10
C ALA A 75 -4.34 -11.34 -4.38
N GLU A 76 -5.42 -11.70 -5.07
CA GLU A 76 -5.62 -13.03 -5.64
C GLU A 76 -4.83 -13.19 -6.93
N THR A 77 -4.63 -12.13 -7.69
CA THR A 77 -3.79 -12.16 -8.90
C THR A 77 -2.53 -11.35 -8.65
N TYR A 78 -1.40 -11.81 -9.18
CA TYR A 78 -0.21 -10.98 -9.32
C TYR A 78 0.32 -10.94 -10.74
N GLU A 79 0.82 -9.78 -11.14
CA GLU A 79 1.40 -9.55 -12.45
C GLU A 79 2.80 -8.95 -12.31
N LEU A 80 3.75 -9.48 -13.05
CA LEU A 80 5.10 -8.93 -13.19
C LEU A 80 5.29 -8.42 -14.61
N TYR A 81 5.82 -7.22 -14.69
CA TYR A 81 6.12 -6.55 -15.94
C TYR A 81 7.58 -6.13 -16.00
N GLN A 82 8.19 -6.30 -17.18
CA GLN A 82 9.58 -5.94 -17.43
C GLN A 82 9.74 -5.23 -18.77
N TYR A 83 10.76 -4.40 -18.87
CA TYR A 83 11.08 -3.68 -20.11
C TYR A 83 11.63 -4.63 -21.19
N SER A 84 11.11 -4.50 -22.40
CA SER A 84 11.53 -5.27 -23.57
C SER A 84 11.58 -4.40 -24.82
N ASN A 85 12.47 -4.76 -25.75
CA ASN A 85 12.51 -4.18 -27.09
C ASN A 85 11.43 -4.80 -28.01
N LYS A 86 10.73 -5.86 -27.54
CA LYS A 86 9.68 -6.52 -28.32
C LYS A 86 8.41 -5.68 -28.31
N ASN A 87 7.85 -5.41 -29.50
CA ASN A 87 6.57 -4.73 -29.70
C ASN A 87 6.52 -3.29 -29.16
N ASN A 88 7.46 -2.46 -29.59
CA ASN A 88 7.51 -1.08 -29.19
C ASN A 88 6.87 -0.15 -30.26
N SER A 89 5.78 0.52 -29.88
CA SER A 89 5.08 1.51 -30.70
C SER A 89 5.63 2.94 -30.58
N ALA A 90 6.56 3.18 -29.65
CA ALA A 90 7.12 4.50 -29.34
C ALA A 90 8.43 4.82 -30.11
N GLY A 91 8.88 3.97 -31.03
CA GLY A 91 10.06 4.17 -31.88
C GLY A 91 11.25 3.25 -31.53
N ASN A 92 12.17 3.01 -32.47
CA ASN A 92 13.11 1.87 -32.45
C ASN A 92 13.94 1.64 -31.16
N ASP A 93 14.28 2.68 -30.40
CA ASP A 93 15.20 2.56 -29.26
C ASP A 93 14.51 2.49 -27.89
N TYR A 94 13.20 2.69 -27.82
CA TYR A 94 12.48 2.60 -26.55
C TYR A 94 12.30 1.13 -26.14
N LYS A 95 12.18 0.92 -24.82
CA LYS A 95 11.72 -0.34 -24.26
C LYS A 95 10.28 -0.18 -23.82
N SER A 96 9.41 -1.04 -24.32
CA SER A 96 8.03 -1.15 -23.84
C SER A 96 7.97 -2.10 -22.66
N LEU A 97 7.12 -1.76 -21.69
CA LEU A 97 6.84 -2.62 -20.56
C LEU A 97 5.93 -3.78 -21.03
N ILE A 98 6.37 -5.03 -20.89
CA ILE A 98 5.61 -6.22 -21.26
C ILE A 98 5.26 -7.06 -20.03
N LEU A 99 4.09 -7.69 -20.04
CA LEU A 99 3.70 -8.68 -19.03
C LEU A 99 4.57 -9.93 -19.23
N THR A 100 5.34 -10.31 -18.20
CA THR A 100 6.23 -11.49 -18.26
C THR A 100 5.73 -12.65 -17.44
N CYS A 101 4.96 -12.36 -16.39
CA CYS A 101 4.35 -13.37 -15.53
C CYS A 101 3.01 -12.84 -15.03
N ARG A 102 2.00 -13.72 -15.07
CA ARG A 102 0.72 -13.55 -14.42
C ARG A 102 0.38 -14.87 -13.75
N GLU A 103 0.07 -14.81 -12.47
CA GLU A 103 -0.39 -15.96 -11.73
C GLU A 103 -1.61 -15.58 -10.90
N ASP A 104 -2.57 -16.50 -10.90
CA ASP A 104 -3.76 -16.44 -10.07
C ASP A 104 -3.55 -17.39 -8.89
N ASN A 105 -3.79 -16.88 -7.69
CA ASN A 105 -3.55 -17.56 -6.45
C ASN A 105 -4.85 -18.25 -6.02
N ASP A 106 -4.98 -19.53 -6.31
CA ASP A 106 -6.12 -20.37 -5.89
C ASP A 106 -6.14 -20.64 -4.36
N TYR A 107 -5.20 -20.05 -3.63
CA TYR A 107 -4.91 -20.41 -2.26
C TYR A 107 -5.89 -19.76 -1.27
N GLN A 108 -6.96 -20.48 -0.94
CA GLN A 108 -7.98 -20.12 0.06
C GLN A 108 -7.49 -20.16 1.53
N SER A 109 -6.23 -19.85 1.79
CA SER A 109 -5.81 -19.69 3.18
C SER A 109 -6.22 -18.30 3.67
N GLU A 110 -7.14 -18.30 4.62
CA GLU A 110 -7.57 -17.10 5.33
C GLU A 110 -6.35 -16.33 5.89
N ARG A 111 -6.27 -15.04 5.58
CA ARG A 111 -5.13 -14.18 5.96
C ARG A 111 -4.93 -14.09 7.47
N MET A 112 -6.03 -14.09 8.21
CA MET A 112 -6.02 -14.11 9.67
C MET A 112 -5.33 -15.36 10.21
N ILE A 113 -5.61 -16.53 9.63
CA ILE A 113 -4.93 -17.78 9.99
C ILE A 113 -3.43 -17.68 9.68
N LYS A 114 -3.04 -17.11 8.52
CA LYS A 114 -1.60 -16.89 8.20
C LYS A 114 -0.93 -15.97 9.23
N ALA A 115 -1.59 -14.88 9.62
CA ALA A 115 -1.06 -13.93 10.60
C ALA A 115 -0.90 -14.58 11.99
N ILE A 116 -1.91 -15.31 12.46
CA ILE A 116 -1.84 -16.04 13.74
C ILE A 116 -0.74 -17.10 13.72
N LYS A 117 -0.63 -17.88 12.63
CA LYS A 117 0.46 -18.85 12.44
C LYS A 117 1.83 -18.20 12.46
N ASN A 118 1.98 -17.01 11.87
CA ASN A 118 3.23 -16.24 11.93
C ASN A 118 3.58 -15.86 13.38
N ILE A 119 2.61 -15.37 14.15
CA ILE A 119 2.82 -15.02 15.56
C ILE A 119 3.28 -16.25 16.36
N ILE A 120 2.55 -17.37 16.26
CA ILE A 120 2.90 -18.63 16.96
C ILE A 120 4.30 -19.07 16.58
N HIS A 121 4.61 -19.11 15.27
CA HIS A 121 5.93 -19.50 14.78
C HIS A 121 7.04 -18.61 15.35
N CYS A 122 6.85 -17.29 15.36
CA CYS A 122 7.82 -16.35 15.89
C CYS A 122 8.03 -16.53 17.41
N MET A 123 6.95 -16.75 18.17
CA MET A 123 7.04 -17.05 19.60
C MET A 123 7.80 -18.36 19.88
N THR A 124 7.57 -19.40 19.07
CA THR A 124 8.26 -20.69 19.23
C THR A 124 9.76 -20.60 18.91
N ASN A 125 10.15 -19.71 17.99
CA ASN A 125 11.52 -19.62 17.47
C ASN A 125 12.28 -18.38 17.95
N ASN A 126 11.76 -17.63 18.94
CA ASN A 126 12.34 -16.37 19.43
C ASN A 126 12.63 -15.35 18.31
N HIS A 127 11.73 -15.26 17.33
CA HIS A 127 11.79 -14.26 16.25
C HIS A 127 10.72 -13.18 16.45
N GLN A 128 10.86 -12.05 15.76
CA GLN A 128 9.83 -11.03 15.69
C GLN A 128 8.80 -11.37 14.59
N PRO A 129 7.50 -11.14 14.82
CA PRO A 129 6.50 -11.22 13.76
C PRO A 129 6.82 -10.26 12.62
N ILE A 130 6.33 -10.59 11.41
CA ILE A 130 6.56 -9.74 10.21
C ILE A 130 5.93 -8.35 10.39
N SER A 131 4.82 -8.26 11.14
CA SER A 131 4.18 -7.01 11.55
C SER A 131 4.33 -6.85 13.05
N SER A 132 5.09 -5.86 13.49
CA SER A 132 5.36 -5.55 14.90
C SER A 132 4.60 -4.30 15.36
N ALA A 133 4.69 -3.99 16.65
CA ALA A 133 4.16 -2.73 17.19
C ALA A 133 4.87 -1.52 16.57
N GLU A 134 6.16 -1.62 16.30
CA GLU A 134 6.96 -0.55 15.68
C GLU A 134 6.48 -0.26 14.25
N THR A 135 6.32 -1.29 13.41
CA THR A 135 5.82 -1.10 12.03
C THR A 135 4.38 -0.57 12.02
N SER A 136 3.59 -0.94 13.02
CA SER A 136 2.22 -0.43 13.19
C SER A 136 2.20 1.04 13.61
N LEU A 137 3.12 1.45 14.49
CA LEU A 137 3.24 2.85 14.90
C LEU A 137 3.61 3.75 13.72
N GLU A 138 4.53 3.33 12.86
CA GLU A 138 4.88 4.07 11.63
C GLU A 138 3.68 4.23 10.69
N THR A 139 2.89 3.17 10.53
CA THR A 139 1.63 3.22 9.76
C THR A 139 0.65 4.25 10.35
N ILE A 140 0.50 4.29 11.68
CA ILE A 140 -0.39 5.23 12.37
C ILE A 140 0.10 6.67 12.19
N LYS A 141 1.41 6.93 12.27
CA LYS A 141 1.99 8.26 12.02
C LYS A 141 1.65 8.77 10.63
N ILE A 142 1.73 7.92 9.60
CA ILE A 142 1.34 8.29 8.23
C ILE A 142 -0.14 8.69 8.17
N ILE A 143 -1.04 7.88 8.76
CA ILE A 143 -2.49 8.15 8.78
C ILE A 143 -2.77 9.49 9.48
N HIS A 144 -2.19 9.70 10.67
CA HIS A 144 -2.34 10.95 11.41
C HIS A 144 -1.76 12.14 10.66
N GLY A 145 -0.61 11.97 10.01
CA GLY A 145 0.01 13.02 9.21
C GLY A 145 -0.88 13.44 8.04
N ILE A 146 -1.51 12.50 7.33
CA ILE A 146 -2.51 12.79 6.29
C ILE A 146 -3.69 13.58 6.87
N ILE A 147 -4.30 13.10 7.96
CA ILE A 147 -5.43 13.79 8.60
C ILE A 147 -5.04 15.21 9.04
N ASN A 148 -3.82 15.40 9.56
CA ASN A 148 -3.33 16.70 9.99
C ASN A 148 -3.00 17.62 8.82
N SER A 149 -2.50 17.10 7.70
CA SER A 149 -2.24 17.90 6.49
C SER A 149 -3.51 18.63 6.02
N VAL A 150 -4.67 17.97 6.12
CA VAL A 150 -5.97 18.58 5.80
C VAL A 150 -6.29 19.78 6.69
N LYS A 151 -5.98 19.68 7.99
CA LYS A 151 -6.25 20.75 8.96
C LYS A 151 -5.42 22.01 8.70
N ILE A 152 -4.28 21.86 8.04
CA ILE A 152 -3.37 22.95 7.71
C ILE A 152 -3.48 23.38 6.24
N GLY A 153 -4.56 23.03 5.54
CA GLY A 153 -4.80 23.47 4.16
C GLY A 153 -4.15 22.58 3.09
N ASN A 154 -3.97 21.29 3.39
CA ASN A 154 -3.32 20.29 2.53
C ASN A 154 -1.80 20.51 2.32
N ASP A 155 -1.14 21.21 3.24
CA ASP A 155 0.31 21.40 3.20
C ASP A 155 1.06 20.10 3.57
N PRO A 156 2.21 19.81 2.93
CA PRO A 156 3.06 18.70 3.30
C PRO A 156 3.48 18.77 4.77
N ASN A 157 3.16 17.73 5.53
CA ASN A 157 3.48 17.61 6.94
C ASN A 157 4.68 16.68 7.14
N ASN A 158 5.72 17.16 7.79
CA ASN A 158 6.88 16.34 8.15
C ASN A 158 6.53 15.50 9.39
N ILE A 159 6.75 14.18 9.33
CA ILE A 159 6.35 13.24 10.39
C ILE A 159 7.48 12.30 10.81
#